data_AF-A0A1Y5F4G1-F1
#
_entry.id   AF-A0A1Y5F4G1-F1
#
_cell.length_a   1.000
_cell.length_b   1.000
_cell.length_c   1.000
_cell.angle_alpha   90.00
_cell.angle_beta   90.00
_cell.angle_gamma   90.00
#
_symmetry.space_group_name_H-M   'P 1'
#
loop_
_entity.id
_entity.type
_entity.pdbx_description
1 polymer ?
#
loop_
_entity_poly.entity_id
_entity_poly.type
_entity_poly.pdbx_seq_one_letter_code
_entity_poly.pdbx_strand_id
1 'polypeptide(L)'
;MKNTIILTAFLFLSAKSMANIDGAFLDAPYKDAVQIKIEKLDNKRFSKNDVLSVIDNMTPVRAQVSRGTCSIFSATAMLEGMLRIKFAKDETLDLSEEFLEFYAVGGRTSDGSSSGANFRVIYKRGLPSETTLPYIGVSWVDMPMLALAVKRCGHLSGDPKTACLLVHRDPALKRMNDRQILDQTLPTFDPELVAAKVEGREFRSEYLSKRSRTPNSRITTLANLRRVLNAGRPLTMGISFYYGAWNHRKADELGIGRSDANWKAGIVGYPEVGSVDRVKSKEAAAGHSILIVGYDENKVVETEVLMEDGTKKKFSYKGVYYFKNSWGITGFGKSINIKDEIKPGYGMITMKYAHEMGSFYQMSHSFFK
;
A
#
# COMPACT_ATOMS: atom_id res chain seq x y z
N MET A 1 0.88 38.87 58.76
CA MET A 1 1.46 38.12 57.63
C MET A 1 0.31 37.41 56.91
N LYS A 2 -0.10 37.95 55.76
CA LYS A 2 -1.19 37.40 54.92
C LYS A 2 -0.55 36.44 53.92
N ASN A 3 -0.85 35.15 54.01
CA ASN A 3 -0.43 34.16 53.02
C ASN A 3 -1.49 34.06 51.92
N THR A 4 -1.14 34.59 50.76
CA THR A 4 -1.89 34.50 49.51
C THR A 4 -1.69 33.11 48.91
N ILE A 5 -2.75 32.30 48.87
CA ILE A 5 -2.77 31.06 48.10
C ILE A 5 -3.02 31.44 46.63
N ILE A 6 -1.99 31.28 45.80
CA ILE A 6 -2.09 31.44 44.35
C ILE A 6 -2.77 30.18 43.80
N LEU A 7 -4.04 30.32 43.42
CA LEU A 7 -4.77 29.29 42.67
C LEU A 7 -4.26 29.31 41.22
N THR A 8 -3.38 28.37 40.86
CA THR A 8 -2.92 28.21 39.48
C THR A 8 -4.04 27.52 38.70
N ALA A 9 -4.74 28.28 37.87
CA ALA A 9 -5.70 27.76 36.91
C ALA A 9 -4.95 26.86 35.90
N PHE A 10 -5.13 25.55 36.02
CA PHE A 10 -4.78 24.62 34.95
C PHE A 10 -5.70 24.90 33.77
N LEU A 11 -5.20 25.69 32.81
CA LEU A 11 -5.73 25.72 31.46
C LEU A 11 -5.67 24.29 30.91
N PHE A 12 -6.83 23.65 30.82
CA PHE A 12 -7.04 22.53 29.92
C PHE A 12 -6.79 23.04 28.50
N LEU A 13 -5.54 22.94 28.04
CA LEU A 13 -5.26 22.96 26.62
C LEU A 13 -6.00 21.76 26.04
N SER A 14 -7.09 22.03 25.32
CA SER A 14 -7.80 21.03 24.53
C SER A 14 -6.79 20.33 23.63
N ALA A 15 -6.52 19.05 23.91
CA ALA A 15 -5.77 18.17 23.05
C ALA A 15 -6.53 18.02 21.73
N LYS A 16 -6.29 18.93 20.77
CA LYS A 16 -6.56 18.68 19.35
C LYS A 16 -5.45 17.80 18.76
N SER A 17 -5.17 16.67 19.40
CA SER A 17 -4.58 15.51 18.75
C SER A 17 -5.70 14.49 18.59
N MET A 18 -6.57 14.70 17.61
CA MET A 18 -7.38 13.58 17.15
C MET A 18 -6.42 12.60 16.51
N ALA A 19 -6.11 11.56 17.26
CA ALA A 19 -5.44 10.37 16.77
C ALA A 19 -6.13 9.91 15.49
N ASN A 20 -5.32 9.59 14.49
CA ASN A 20 -5.74 9.08 13.20
C ASN A 20 -6.14 7.59 13.38
N ILE A 21 -7.31 7.35 13.98
CA ILE A 21 -7.74 6.04 14.54
C ILE A 21 -7.86 4.93 13.48
N ASP A 22 -7.98 5.26 12.18
CA ASP A 22 -8.29 4.28 11.14
C ASP A 22 -7.06 3.66 10.43
N GLY A 23 -5.83 4.17 10.63
CA GLY A 23 -4.60 3.61 10.03
C GLY A 23 -4.55 3.58 8.49
N ALA A 24 -5.42 4.35 7.82
CA ALA A 24 -5.59 4.34 6.36
C ALA A 24 -4.73 5.39 5.65
N PHE A 25 -3.41 5.28 5.79
CA PHE A 25 -2.48 6.24 5.19
C PHE A 25 -2.29 5.97 3.68
N LEU A 26 -1.90 7.01 2.94
CA LEU A 26 -1.88 7.02 1.47
C LEU A 26 -0.48 7.34 0.95
N ASP A 27 -0.15 6.83 -0.23
CA ASP A 27 1.07 7.22 -0.93
C ASP A 27 0.92 8.65 -1.50
N ALA A 28 2.06 9.27 -1.84
CA ALA A 28 2.06 10.43 -2.71
C ALA A 28 1.41 10.11 -4.09
N PRO A 29 0.85 11.12 -4.79
CA PRO A 29 0.23 10.93 -6.09
C PRO A 29 1.15 10.23 -7.12
N TYR A 30 0.60 9.26 -7.85
CA TYR A 30 1.33 8.60 -8.93
C TYR A 30 1.32 9.46 -10.20
N LYS A 31 2.53 9.82 -10.68
CA LYS A 31 2.71 10.74 -11.82
C LYS A 31 2.57 10.07 -13.19
N ASP A 32 2.82 8.76 -13.27
CA ASP A 32 2.92 8.02 -14.54
C ASP A 32 1.86 6.91 -14.67
N ALA A 33 0.62 7.22 -14.31
CA ALA A 33 -0.48 6.28 -14.43
C ALA A 33 -0.79 6.01 -15.92
N VAL A 34 -0.88 4.74 -16.29
CA VAL A 34 -1.25 4.29 -17.64
C VAL A 34 -2.51 3.45 -17.54
N GLN A 35 -3.54 3.95 -18.20
CA GLN A 35 -4.83 3.30 -18.33
C GLN A 35 -4.71 2.05 -19.20
N ILE A 36 -5.51 1.04 -18.88
CA ILE A 36 -5.62 -0.14 -19.74
C ILE A 36 -6.39 0.21 -21.01
N LYS A 37 -5.94 -0.33 -22.14
CA LYS A 37 -6.71 -0.31 -23.38
C LYS A 37 -7.81 -1.36 -23.28
N ILE A 38 -9.05 -0.90 -23.40
CA ILE A 38 -10.24 -1.74 -23.51
C ILE A 38 -10.44 -2.03 -25.00
N GLU A 39 -9.91 -3.16 -25.45
CA GLU A 39 -10.10 -3.65 -26.80
C GLU A 39 -11.49 -4.32 -26.92
N LYS A 40 -12.08 -4.34 -28.13
CA LYS A 40 -13.22 -5.22 -28.40
C LYS A 40 -12.75 -6.64 -28.19
N LEU A 41 -13.10 -7.23 -27.05
CA LEU A 41 -12.81 -8.62 -26.78
C LEU A 41 -13.64 -9.46 -27.75
N ASP A 42 -12.97 -10.30 -28.54
CA ASP A 42 -13.66 -11.42 -29.20
C ASP A 42 -14.49 -12.17 -28.16
N ASN A 43 -15.62 -12.76 -28.58
CA ASN A 43 -16.58 -13.52 -27.77
C ASN A 43 -15.99 -14.75 -27.04
N LYS A 44 -14.68 -14.82 -26.82
CA LYS A 44 -14.02 -15.77 -25.93
C LYS A 44 -14.55 -15.58 -24.51
N ARG A 45 -15.41 -16.53 -24.10
CA ARG A 45 -15.71 -16.80 -22.69
C ARG A 45 -14.40 -17.06 -21.97
N PHE A 46 -13.93 -16.09 -21.21
CA PHE A 46 -12.90 -16.34 -20.21
C PHE A 46 -13.51 -17.19 -19.10
N SER A 47 -12.78 -18.20 -18.62
CA SER A 47 -13.20 -19.01 -17.48
C SER A 47 -13.42 -18.13 -16.25
N LYS A 48 -14.33 -18.55 -15.37
CA LYS A 48 -14.62 -17.85 -14.10
C LYS A 48 -13.33 -17.77 -13.28
N ASN A 49 -12.94 -16.56 -12.87
CA ASN A 49 -11.80 -16.34 -12.00
C ASN A 49 -12.09 -16.95 -10.61
N ASP A 50 -11.19 -17.80 -10.11
CA ASP A 50 -11.32 -18.40 -8.80
C ASP A 50 -10.69 -17.53 -7.71
N VAL A 51 -11.41 -16.46 -7.36
CA VAL A 51 -10.99 -15.48 -6.36
C VAL A 51 -10.58 -16.12 -5.04
N LEU A 52 -11.32 -17.12 -4.54
CA LEU A 52 -11.07 -17.73 -3.23
C LEU A 52 -9.75 -18.51 -3.24
N SER A 53 -9.50 -19.30 -4.28
CA SER A 53 -8.22 -20.00 -4.44
C SER A 53 -7.02 -19.03 -4.48
N VAL A 54 -7.16 -17.86 -5.10
CA VAL A 54 -6.09 -16.84 -5.06
C VAL A 54 -5.94 -16.27 -3.65
N ILE A 55 -7.05 -15.98 -2.95
CA ILE A 55 -7.02 -15.49 -1.56
C ILE A 55 -6.32 -16.48 -0.64
N ASP A 56 -6.57 -17.78 -0.77
CA ASP A 56 -5.98 -18.82 0.07
C ASP A 56 -4.46 -18.90 -0.07
N ASN A 57 -3.93 -18.49 -1.23
CA ASN A 57 -2.50 -18.36 -1.47
C ASN A 57 -1.89 -17.07 -0.90
N MET A 58 -2.68 -16.11 -0.43
CA MET A 58 -2.17 -14.87 0.14
C MET A 58 -1.83 -15.07 1.61
N THR A 59 -0.78 -14.42 2.08
CA THR A 59 -0.47 -14.29 3.51
C THR A 59 -1.55 -13.47 4.24
N PRO A 60 -1.58 -13.43 5.58
CA PRO A 60 -2.50 -12.60 6.35
C PRO A 60 -2.50 -11.11 5.93
N VAL A 61 -3.60 -10.40 6.16
CA VAL A 61 -3.69 -8.95 5.91
C VAL A 61 -2.83 -8.19 6.91
N ARG A 62 -1.99 -7.28 6.40
CA ARG A 62 -1.12 -6.40 7.20
C ARG A 62 -1.65 -4.97 7.29
N ALA A 63 -1.03 -4.19 8.15
CA ALA A 63 -1.35 -2.78 8.35
C ALA A 63 -0.09 -1.92 8.22
N GLN A 64 -0.12 -0.95 7.30
CA GLN A 64 0.90 0.10 7.17
C GLN A 64 0.83 1.16 8.27
N VAL A 65 -0.25 1.15 9.06
CA VAL A 65 -0.48 2.05 10.21
C VAL A 65 -0.33 3.50 9.79
N SER A 66 0.64 4.26 10.32
CA SER A 66 0.71 5.71 10.17
C SER A 66 1.63 6.20 9.05
N ARG A 67 1.87 5.37 8.03
CA ARG A 67 2.87 5.67 6.97
C ARG A 67 2.30 5.45 5.58
N GLY A 68 2.68 6.29 4.62
CA GLY A 68 2.30 6.18 3.20
C GLY A 68 3.13 5.13 2.46
N THR A 69 2.91 3.84 2.78
CA THR A 69 3.73 2.72 2.28
C THR A 69 2.90 1.65 1.55
N CYS A 70 1.69 1.97 1.09
CA CYS A 70 0.78 0.98 0.48
C CYS A 70 1.37 0.29 -0.76
N SER A 71 2.20 0.98 -1.57
CA SER A 71 2.91 0.37 -2.69
C SER A 71 3.97 -0.64 -2.27
N ILE A 72 4.56 -0.48 -1.07
CA ILE A 72 5.50 -1.44 -0.48
C ILE A 72 4.74 -2.69 -0.06
N PHE A 73 3.71 -2.52 0.75
CA PHE A 73 2.88 -3.63 1.25
C PHE A 73 2.25 -4.44 0.13
N SER A 74 1.68 -3.79 -0.89
CA SER A 74 1.11 -4.52 -2.04
C SER A 74 2.17 -5.25 -2.86
N ALA A 75 3.40 -4.72 -2.97
CA ALA A 75 4.50 -5.40 -3.64
C ALA A 75 5.03 -6.61 -2.86
N THR A 76 5.15 -6.47 -1.53
CA THR A 76 5.53 -7.57 -0.62
C THR A 76 4.47 -8.66 -0.63
N ALA A 77 3.19 -8.31 -0.45
CA ALA A 77 2.09 -9.27 -0.51
C ALA A 77 2.00 -10.00 -1.87
N MET A 78 2.31 -9.31 -2.98
CA MET A 78 2.42 -9.96 -4.29
C MET A 78 3.57 -10.98 -4.31
N LEU A 79 4.73 -10.63 -3.76
CA LEU A 79 5.89 -11.52 -3.71
C LEU A 79 5.55 -12.79 -2.94
N GLU A 80 4.98 -12.63 -1.75
CA GLU A 80 4.62 -13.74 -0.87
C GLU A 80 3.60 -14.66 -1.52
N GLY A 81 2.52 -14.09 -2.07
CA GLY A 81 1.51 -14.87 -2.79
C GLY A 81 2.08 -15.63 -3.99
N MET A 82 2.96 -14.99 -4.76
CA MET A 82 3.63 -15.64 -5.90
C MET A 82 4.61 -16.75 -5.45
N LEU A 83 5.27 -16.61 -4.30
CA LEU A 83 6.12 -17.66 -3.74
C LEU A 83 5.31 -18.87 -3.30
N ARG A 84 4.15 -18.66 -2.66
CA ARG A 84 3.22 -19.75 -2.30
C ARG A 84 2.72 -20.48 -3.54
N ILE A 85 2.28 -19.75 -4.56
CA ILE A 85 1.83 -20.31 -5.84
C ILE A 85 2.94 -21.12 -6.53
N LYS A 86 4.18 -20.62 -6.55
CA LYS A 86 5.26 -21.24 -7.34
C LYS A 86 6.03 -22.33 -6.61
N PHE A 87 6.20 -22.21 -5.29
CA PHE A 87 7.09 -23.05 -4.51
C PHE A 87 6.38 -23.77 -3.35
N ALA A 88 5.05 -23.70 -3.27
CA ALA A 88 4.24 -24.30 -2.20
C ALA A 88 4.75 -23.95 -0.79
N LYS A 89 5.15 -22.69 -0.59
CA LYS A 89 5.62 -22.19 0.71
C LYS A 89 4.49 -22.10 1.73
N ASP A 90 4.87 -22.27 2.99
CA ASP A 90 3.98 -22.22 4.16
C ASP A 90 3.37 -20.81 4.35
N GLU A 91 2.25 -20.76 5.08
CA GLU A 91 1.51 -19.58 5.52
C GLU A 91 2.34 -18.67 6.44
N THR A 92 3.44 -19.17 7.01
CA THR A 92 4.34 -18.40 7.89
C THR A 92 5.30 -17.46 7.15
N LEU A 93 5.20 -17.36 5.82
CA LEU A 93 6.05 -16.46 5.05
C LEU A 93 5.76 -15.01 5.46
N ASP A 94 6.77 -14.36 6.04
CA ASP A 94 6.64 -13.02 6.59
C ASP A 94 7.86 -12.17 6.17
N LEU A 95 7.75 -11.43 5.07
CA LEU A 95 8.85 -10.64 4.49
C LEU A 95 8.80 -9.17 4.91
N SER A 96 9.97 -8.56 5.11
CA SER A 96 10.09 -7.20 5.63
C SER A 96 9.69 -6.10 4.65
N GLU A 97 8.58 -5.39 4.93
CA GLU A 97 8.27 -4.12 4.27
C GLU A 97 9.28 -3.02 4.60
N GLU A 98 9.83 -3.01 5.83
CA GLU A 98 10.79 -2.00 6.27
C GLU A 98 12.05 -1.99 5.40
N PHE A 99 12.55 -3.18 5.05
CA PHE A 99 13.71 -3.32 4.19
C PHE A 99 13.43 -2.81 2.78
N LEU A 100 12.25 -3.12 2.24
CA LEU A 100 11.84 -2.69 0.92
C LEU A 100 11.69 -1.17 0.86
N GLU A 101 11.03 -0.57 1.86
CA GLU A 101 10.85 0.88 1.99
C GLU A 101 12.19 1.61 2.06
N PHE A 102 13.12 1.13 2.91
CA PHE A 102 14.46 1.69 3.01
C PHE A 102 15.19 1.79 1.67
N TYR A 103 15.11 0.75 0.84
CA TYR A 103 15.78 0.78 -0.47
C TYR A 103 14.99 1.49 -1.56
N ALA A 104 13.66 1.40 -1.56
CA ALA A 104 12.81 2.00 -2.58
C ALA A 104 12.69 3.52 -2.42
N VAL A 105 12.62 4.00 -1.19
CA VAL A 105 12.34 5.40 -0.84
C VAL A 105 13.55 6.10 -0.23
N GLY A 106 14.50 5.37 0.39
CA GLY A 106 15.64 5.98 1.07
C GLY A 106 16.43 6.97 0.20
N GLY A 107 16.42 8.24 0.59
CA GLY A 107 16.95 9.37 -0.18
C GLY A 107 15.89 10.29 -0.79
N ARG A 108 14.60 10.04 -0.54
CA ARG A 108 13.48 10.95 -0.82
C ARG A 108 13.02 11.64 0.45
N THR A 109 12.29 12.74 0.29
CA THR A 109 11.70 13.53 1.38
C THR A 109 10.19 13.38 1.49
N SER A 110 9.58 12.46 0.74
CA SER A 110 8.16 12.14 0.79
C SER A 110 7.93 10.64 0.69
N ASP A 111 6.90 10.16 1.39
CA ASP A 111 6.42 8.78 1.37
C ASP A 111 6.01 8.34 -0.06
N GLY A 112 5.96 7.02 -0.23
CA GLY A 112 5.42 6.40 -1.43
C GLY A 112 6.47 6.03 -2.48
N SER A 113 6.17 4.92 -3.15
CA SER A 113 6.96 4.37 -4.25
C SER A 113 6.03 4.01 -5.42
N SER A 114 6.40 3.05 -6.23
CA SER A 114 5.57 2.46 -7.27
C SER A 114 5.85 0.97 -7.35
N SER A 115 4.88 0.17 -7.79
CA SER A 115 5.08 -1.28 -7.94
C SER A 115 6.31 -1.60 -8.81
N GLY A 116 6.50 -0.87 -9.91
CA GLY A 116 7.66 -1.06 -10.79
C GLY A 116 9.00 -0.76 -10.11
N ALA A 117 9.08 0.24 -9.24
CA ALA A 117 10.28 0.53 -8.46
C ALA A 117 10.53 -0.54 -7.39
N ASN A 118 9.48 -0.96 -6.68
CA ASN A 118 9.55 -1.97 -5.63
C ASN A 118 10.00 -3.33 -6.18
N PHE A 119 9.41 -3.79 -7.28
CA PHE A 119 9.82 -5.02 -7.95
C PHE A 119 11.28 -5.00 -8.41
N ARG A 120 11.81 -3.83 -8.83
CA ARG A 120 13.24 -3.69 -9.16
C ARG A 120 14.13 -3.81 -7.92
N VAL A 121 13.70 -3.28 -6.78
CA VAL A 121 14.44 -3.40 -5.52
C VAL A 121 14.47 -4.86 -5.07
N ILE A 122 13.30 -5.51 -5.01
CA ILE A 122 13.17 -6.94 -4.67
C ILE A 122 14.08 -7.78 -5.57
N TYR A 123 14.02 -7.58 -6.90
CA TYR A 123 14.86 -8.33 -7.83
C TYR A 123 16.37 -8.16 -7.59
N LYS A 124 16.79 -6.95 -7.22
CA LYS A 124 18.21 -6.62 -7.00
C LYS A 124 18.73 -7.10 -5.65
N ARG A 125 17.86 -7.13 -4.63
CA ARG A 125 18.29 -7.29 -3.22
C ARG A 125 17.65 -8.44 -2.46
N GLY A 126 16.61 -9.06 -3.02
CA GLY A 126 15.72 -9.94 -2.28
C GLY A 126 14.93 -9.17 -1.22
N LEU A 127 14.32 -9.90 -0.30
CA LEU A 127 13.76 -9.38 0.94
C LEU A 127 14.15 -10.31 2.10
N PRO A 128 14.56 -9.77 3.25
CA PRO A 128 14.68 -10.53 4.49
C PRO A 128 13.31 -10.81 5.09
N SER A 129 13.28 -11.63 6.14
CA SER A 129 12.08 -11.83 6.95
C SER A 129 11.78 -10.60 7.82
N GLU A 130 10.51 -10.45 8.18
CA GLU A 130 10.02 -9.45 9.12
C GLU A 130 10.66 -9.63 10.51
N THR A 131 11.01 -10.86 10.89
CA THR A 131 11.73 -11.12 12.16
C THR A 131 13.13 -10.49 12.17
N THR A 132 13.83 -10.48 11.04
CA THR A 132 15.18 -9.89 10.95
C THR A 132 15.15 -8.37 10.88
N LEU A 133 14.13 -7.80 10.24
CA LEU A 133 13.97 -6.34 10.13
C LEU A 133 12.50 -5.95 10.28
N PRO A 134 12.00 -5.80 11.53
CA PRO A 134 10.60 -5.53 11.76
C PRO A 134 10.14 -4.18 11.21
N TYR A 135 8.90 -4.16 10.72
CA TYR A 135 8.20 -2.96 10.29
C TYR A 135 7.91 -2.05 11.47
N ILE A 136 8.24 -0.77 11.27
CA ILE A 136 7.92 0.29 12.22
C ILE A 136 6.76 1.08 11.63
N GLY A 137 5.56 0.88 12.18
CA GLY A 137 4.34 1.52 11.70
C GLY A 137 4.15 2.98 12.11
N VAL A 138 5.08 3.54 12.91
CA VAL A 138 5.03 4.91 13.41
C VAL A 138 5.80 5.83 12.46
N SER A 139 5.23 6.98 12.10
CA SER A 139 5.92 8.04 11.35
C SER A 139 6.87 8.82 12.25
N TRP A 140 8.19 8.73 12.02
CA TRP A 140 9.15 9.56 12.75
C TRP A 140 9.24 11.00 12.22
N VAL A 141 8.61 11.29 11.09
CA VAL A 141 8.45 12.67 10.61
C VAL A 141 7.56 13.46 11.58
N ASP A 142 6.50 12.83 12.09
CA ASP A 142 5.59 13.44 13.07
C ASP A 142 6.10 13.32 14.52
N MET A 143 7.00 12.37 14.77
CA MET A 143 7.55 12.08 16.10
C MET A 143 9.09 12.00 16.10
N PRO A 144 9.81 13.07 15.74
CA PRO A 144 11.27 13.02 15.55
C PRO A 144 12.06 12.84 16.86
N MET A 145 11.41 13.02 18.01
CA MET A 145 12.02 12.91 19.35
C MET A 145 11.96 11.50 19.94
N LEU A 146 11.41 10.52 19.22
CA LEU A 146 11.45 9.11 19.66
C LEU A 146 12.91 8.68 19.85
N ALA A 147 13.20 7.98 20.95
CA ALA A 147 14.57 7.60 21.29
C ALA A 147 15.30 6.86 20.15
N LEU A 148 14.60 5.97 19.44
CA LEU A 148 15.14 5.26 18.29
C LEU A 148 15.36 6.17 17.06
N ALA A 149 14.47 7.15 16.84
CA ALA A 149 14.61 8.15 15.78
C ALA A 149 15.83 9.05 16.04
N VAL A 150 15.99 9.52 17.28
CA VAL A 150 17.17 10.31 17.70
C VAL A 150 18.44 9.47 17.55
N LYS A 151 18.42 8.20 17.96
CA LYS A 151 19.56 7.29 17.83
C LYS A 151 20.01 7.11 16.37
N ARG A 152 19.07 6.94 15.44
CA ARG A 152 19.38 6.61 14.02
C ARG A 152 19.51 7.82 13.10
N CYS A 153 18.85 8.93 13.43
CA CYS A 153 18.73 10.09 12.54
C CYS A 153 19.21 11.39 13.19
N GLY A 154 19.58 11.37 14.48
CA GLY A 154 19.90 12.58 15.25
C GLY A 154 21.17 13.30 14.78
N HIS A 155 22.11 12.57 14.17
CA HIS A 155 23.33 13.15 13.58
C HIS A 155 23.12 13.82 12.23
N LEU A 156 21.94 13.66 11.63
CA LEU A 156 21.62 14.21 10.31
C LEU A 156 20.94 15.58 10.42
N SER A 157 21.01 16.35 9.34
CA SER A 157 20.29 17.61 9.15
C SER A 157 19.72 17.69 7.72
N GLY A 158 18.81 18.65 7.47
CA GLY A 158 18.21 18.89 6.16
C GLY A 158 17.53 17.66 5.54
N ASP A 159 17.59 17.55 4.22
CA ASP A 159 16.97 16.45 3.45
C ASP A 159 17.43 15.06 3.90
N PRO A 160 18.73 14.79 4.20
CA PRO A 160 19.14 13.52 4.77
C PRO A 160 18.40 13.14 6.06
N LYS A 161 18.16 14.11 6.95
CA LYS A 161 17.39 13.87 8.19
C LYS A 161 15.95 13.53 7.86
N THR A 162 15.30 14.30 6.98
CA THR A 162 13.93 14.04 6.55
C THR A 162 13.81 12.65 5.93
N ALA A 163 14.73 12.28 5.04
CA ALA A 163 14.77 10.94 4.44
C ALA A 163 14.98 9.85 5.49
N CYS A 164 15.86 10.06 6.47
CA CYS A 164 16.10 9.11 7.55
C CYS A 164 14.86 8.93 8.43
N LEU A 165 14.16 10.01 8.80
CA LEU A 165 12.92 9.93 9.57
C LEU A 165 11.82 9.22 8.78
N LEU A 166 11.80 9.38 7.45
CA LEU A 166 10.82 8.75 6.58
C LEU A 166 10.99 7.22 6.49
N VAL A 167 12.23 6.74 6.29
CA VAL A 167 12.53 5.31 6.12
C VAL A 167 13.23 4.66 7.33
N HIS A 168 13.23 5.37 8.45
CA HIS A 168 13.77 5.01 9.77
C HIS A 168 15.25 4.66 9.84
N ARG A 169 16.03 4.97 8.81
CA ARG A 169 17.46 4.64 8.70
C ARG A 169 18.20 5.65 7.85
N ASP A 170 19.46 5.90 8.19
CA ASP A 170 20.32 6.83 7.46
C ASP A 170 20.44 6.42 5.97
N PRO A 171 20.09 7.28 5.00
CA PRO A 171 20.17 6.96 3.57
C PRO A 171 21.59 6.66 3.07
N ALA A 172 22.65 7.07 3.79
CA ALA A 172 24.04 6.74 3.47
C ALA A 172 24.31 5.22 3.56
N LEU A 173 23.61 4.51 4.44
CA LEU A 173 23.76 3.06 4.65
C LEU A 173 23.53 2.25 3.36
N LYS A 174 22.76 2.80 2.40
CA LYS A 174 22.52 2.17 1.08
C LYS A 174 23.78 1.97 0.25
N ARG A 175 24.80 2.80 0.49
CA ARG A 175 26.07 2.82 -0.26
C ARG A 175 27.22 2.18 0.52
N MET A 176 27.04 1.93 1.81
CA MET A 176 28.05 1.35 2.68
C MET A 176 28.11 -0.17 2.54
N ASN A 177 29.33 -0.71 2.63
CA ASN A 177 29.54 -2.15 2.76
C ASN A 177 29.30 -2.61 4.22
N ASP A 178 29.17 -3.90 4.43
CA ASP A 178 28.77 -4.46 5.73
C ASP A 178 29.81 -4.16 6.83
N ARG A 179 31.12 -4.12 6.50
CA ARG A 179 32.18 -3.74 7.46
C ARG A 179 32.05 -2.29 7.91
N GLN A 180 31.73 -1.37 7.00
CA GLN A 180 31.53 0.05 7.35
C GLN A 180 30.31 0.23 8.24
N ILE A 181 29.22 -0.52 8.02
CA ILE A 181 28.00 -0.43 8.84
C ILE A 181 28.22 -1.05 10.23
N LEU A 182 29.14 -2.00 10.37
CA LEU A 182 29.47 -2.64 11.65
C LEU A 182 30.53 -1.88 12.47
N ASP A 183 31.01 -0.73 12.01
CA ASP A 183 31.91 0.12 12.79
C ASP A 183 31.13 0.83 13.90
N GLN A 184 31.30 0.35 15.14
CA GLN A 184 30.62 0.87 16.34
C GLN A 184 31.00 2.31 16.68
N THR A 185 32.08 2.84 16.09
CA THR A 185 32.50 4.24 16.29
C THR A 185 31.72 5.21 15.42
N LEU A 186 31.02 4.72 14.40
CA LEU A 186 30.26 5.56 13.47
C LEU A 186 28.80 5.71 13.91
N PRO A 187 28.17 6.88 13.67
CA PRO A 187 26.73 7.06 13.90
C PRO A 187 25.86 6.19 12.99
N THR A 188 26.45 5.60 11.94
CA THR A 188 25.84 4.66 11.01
C THR A 188 25.94 3.20 11.45
N PHE A 189 26.32 2.92 12.70
CA PHE A 189 26.32 1.56 13.23
C PHE A 189 24.91 0.94 13.22
N ASP A 190 24.69 -0.07 12.37
CA ASP A 190 23.39 -0.74 12.23
C ASP A 190 23.54 -2.26 11.94
N PRO A 191 23.78 -3.09 12.97
CA PRO A 191 23.95 -4.53 12.79
C PRO A 191 22.66 -5.23 12.32
N GLU A 192 21.50 -4.68 12.65
CA GLU A 192 20.18 -5.19 12.23
C GLU A 192 20.04 -5.09 10.71
N LEU A 193 20.39 -3.93 10.13
CA LEU A 193 20.40 -3.75 8.68
C LEU A 193 21.39 -4.68 7.98
N VAL A 194 22.55 -4.98 8.59
CA VAL A 194 23.52 -5.92 8.00
C VAL A 194 22.95 -7.33 7.98
N ALA A 195 22.32 -7.79 9.06
CA ALA A 195 21.64 -9.09 9.08
C ALA A 195 20.57 -9.17 7.98
N ALA A 196 19.75 -8.13 7.86
CA ALA A 196 18.72 -8.01 6.82
C ALA A 196 19.31 -8.02 5.39
N LYS A 197 20.46 -7.38 5.18
CA LYS A 197 21.16 -7.40 3.88
C LYS A 197 21.70 -8.79 3.55
N VAL A 198 22.20 -9.54 4.53
CA VAL A 198 22.68 -10.91 4.35
C VAL A 198 21.52 -11.82 3.95
N GLU A 199 20.46 -11.86 4.75
CA GLU A 199 19.29 -12.70 4.48
C GLU A 199 18.60 -12.33 3.16
N GLY A 200 18.47 -11.04 2.82
CA GLY A 200 17.93 -10.61 1.53
C GLY A 200 18.75 -11.14 0.34
N ARG A 201 20.10 -11.15 0.44
CA ARG A 201 20.96 -11.73 -0.61
C ARG A 201 20.77 -13.23 -0.73
N GLU A 202 20.60 -13.94 0.38
CA GLU A 202 20.32 -15.37 0.42
C GLU A 202 18.97 -15.68 -0.21
N PHE A 203 17.90 -15.00 0.21
CA PHE A 203 16.57 -15.07 -0.38
C PHE A 203 16.61 -14.83 -1.89
N ARG A 204 17.30 -13.78 -2.33
CA ARG A 204 17.46 -13.49 -3.76
C ARG A 204 18.16 -14.64 -4.47
N SER A 205 19.25 -15.13 -3.87
CA SER A 205 20.02 -16.24 -4.42
C SER A 205 19.19 -17.50 -4.48
N GLU A 206 18.23 -17.71 -3.59
CA GLU A 206 17.38 -18.91 -3.51
C GLU A 206 16.23 -18.85 -4.54
N TYR A 207 15.42 -17.79 -4.53
CA TYR A 207 14.14 -17.77 -5.25
C TYR A 207 14.13 -16.97 -6.56
N LEU A 208 15.01 -15.98 -6.70
CA LEU A 208 14.93 -15.01 -7.79
C LEU A 208 15.86 -15.41 -8.95
N SER A 209 15.36 -15.22 -10.16
CA SER A 209 16.15 -15.51 -11.36
C SER A 209 17.32 -14.54 -11.49
N LYS A 210 18.46 -15.01 -12.01
CA LYS A 210 19.56 -14.14 -12.45
C LYS A 210 19.41 -13.70 -13.91
N ARG A 211 18.46 -14.30 -14.65
CA ARG A 211 18.32 -14.14 -16.11
C ARG A 211 17.26 -13.11 -16.50
N SER A 212 16.45 -12.60 -15.56
CA SER A 212 15.44 -11.60 -15.89
C SER A 212 16.10 -10.27 -16.24
N ARG A 213 15.89 -9.79 -17.47
CA ARG A 213 16.26 -8.43 -17.87
C ARG A 213 15.21 -7.39 -17.45
N THR A 214 13.97 -7.83 -17.22
CA THR A 214 12.84 -6.96 -16.87
C THR A 214 12.04 -7.62 -15.75
N PRO A 215 12.25 -7.23 -14.47
CA PRO A 215 11.63 -7.90 -13.33
C PRO A 215 10.13 -7.62 -13.19
N ASN A 216 9.60 -6.67 -13.95
CA ASN A 216 8.19 -6.36 -13.92
C ASN A 216 7.65 -6.06 -15.32
N SER A 217 6.34 -6.15 -15.43
CA SER A 217 5.63 -5.79 -16.65
C SER A 217 4.37 -5.03 -16.29
N ARG A 218 4.23 -3.84 -16.87
CA ARG A 218 2.97 -3.09 -16.84
C ARG A 218 1.97 -3.82 -17.73
N ILE A 219 0.74 -3.98 -17.25
CA ILE A 219 -0.36 -4.56 -18.02
C ILE A 219 -1.12 -3.41 -18.68
N THR A 220 -1.17 -3.43 -20.01
CA THR A 220 -1.71 -2.33 -20.82
C THR A 220 -3.00 -2.70 -21.56
N THR A 221 -3.45 -3.96 -21.51
CA THR A 221 -4.68 -4.40 -22.19
C THR A 221 -5.54 -5.25 -21.26
N LEU A 222 -6.87 -5.13 -21.42
CA LEU A 222 -7.83 -5.91 -20.63
C LEU A 222 -7.69 -7.42 -20.84
N ALA A 223 -7.40 -7.86 -22.07
CA ALA A 223 -7.17 -9.27 -22.38
C ALA A 223 -5.99 -9.86 -21.58
N ASN A 224 -4.89 -9.11 -21.47
CA ASN A 224 -3.74 -9.53 -20.66
C ASN A 224 -4.05 -9.53 -19.17
N LEU A 225 -4.78 -8.53 -18.68
CA LEU A 225 -5.22 -8.45 -17.29
C LEU A 225 -6.04 -9.69 -16.90
N ARG A 226 -7.05 -10.04 -17.71
CA ARG A 226 -7.87 -11.24 -17.52
C ARG A 226 -7.05 -12.52 -17.60
N ARG A 227 -6.14 -12.63 -18.58
CA ARG A 227 -5.26 -13.80 -18.72
C ARG A 227 -4.43 -14.04 -17.46
N VAL A 228 -3.90 -13.00 -16.83
CA VAL A 228 -3.12 -13.11 -15.59
C VAL A 228 -4.01 -13.56 -14.43
N LEU A 229 -5.15 -12.90 -14.22
CA LEU A 229 -6.06 -13.25 -13.12
C LEU A 229 -6.67 -14.65 -13.28
N ASN A 230 -7.02 -15.06 -14.50
CA ASN A 230 -7.55 -16.41 -14.77
C ASN A 230 -6.51 -17.51 -14.61
N ALA A 231 -5.23 -17.18 -14.67
CA ALA A 231 -4.15 -18.08 -14.31
C ALA A 231 -3.91 -18.14 -12.78
N GLY A 232 -4.80 -17.56 -11.97
CA GLY A 232 -4.69 -17.56 -10.51
C GLY A 232 -3.57 -16.66 -9.98
N ARG A 233 -3.05 -15.73 -10.79
CA ARG A 233 -1.92 -14.88 -10.41
C ARG A 233 -2.41 -13.50 -9.97
N PRO A 234 -2.07 -13.03 -8.75
CA PRO A 234 -2.42 -11.69 -8.32
C PRO A 234 -1.56 -10.65 -9.05
N LEU A 235 -1.95 -9.39 -8.93
CA LEU A 235 -1.25 -8.25 -9.55
C LEU A 235 -1.46 -6.99 -8.71
N THR A 236 -0.49 -6.09 -8.72
CA THR A 236 -0.64 -4.82 -8.02
C THR A 236 -1.33 -3.80 -8.93
N MET A 237 -2.14 -2.95 -8.32
CA MET A 237 -2.71 -1.78 -8.98
C MET A 237 -2.31 -0.55 -8.18
N GLY A 238 -1.66 0.41 -8.83
CA GLY A 238 -1.54 1.78 -8.32
C GLY A 238 -2.69 2.62 -8.90
N ILE A 239 -3.35 3.43 -8.08
CA ILE A 239 -4.53 4.20 -8.48
C ILE A 239 -4.51 5.60 -7.87
N SER A 240 -5.03 6.58 -8.60
CA SER A 240 -5.31 7.93 -8.04
C SER A 240 -6.42 7.82 -7.00
N PHE A 241 -6.19 8.34 -5.80
CA PHE A 241 -7.12 8.19 -4.69
C PHE A 241 -8.21 9.26 -4.68
N TYR A 242 -9.45 8.83 -4.48
CA TYR A 242 -10.62 9.71 -4.35
C TYR A 242 -11.32 9.42 -3.02
N TYR A 243 -11.30 10.38 -2.11
CA TYR A 243 -11.69 10.15 -0.72
C TYR A 243 -13.15 9.72 -0.57
N GLY A 244 -14.06 10.30 -1.37
CA GLY A 244 -15.47 9.92 -1.37
C GLY A 244 -15.68 8.51 -1.91
N ALA A 245 -15.12 8.20 -3.07
CA ALA A 245 -15.23 6.88 -3.70
C ALA A 245 -14.71 5.75 -2.80
N TRP A 246 -13.65 6.00 -2.03
CA TRP A 246 -13.08 5.06 -1.06
C TRP A 246 -13.78 5.07 0.31
N ASN A 247 -14.77 5.94 0.52
CA ASN A 247 -15.42 6.17 1.80
C ASN A 247 -14.43 6.50 2.92
N HIS A 248 -13.34 7.18 2.60
CA HIS A 248 -12.27 7.51 3.53
C HIS A 248 -12.71 8.63 4.48
N ARG A 249 -12.27 8.62 5.75
CA ARG A 249 -12.67 9.63 6.76
C ARG A 249 -12.45 11.08 6.35
N LYS A 250 -11.35 11.34 5.64
CA LYS A 250 -11.02 12.68 5.11
C LYS A 250 -12.05 13.19 4.09
N ALA A 251 -12.93 12.34 3.56
CA ALA A 251 -14.03 12.79 2.72
C ALA A 251 -14.98 13.73 3.46
N ASP A 252 -15.25 13.48 4.75
CA ASP A 252 -16.09 14.38 5.56
C ASP A 252 -15.37 15.71 5.83
N GLU A 253 -14.06 15.66 6.13
CA GLU A 253 -13.21 16.85 6.32
C GLU A 253 -13.15 17.74 5.06
N LEU A 254 -13.26 17.13 3.88
CA LEU A 254 -13.28 17.81 2.58
C LEU A 254 -14.69 18.21 2.12
N GLY A 255 -15.73 17.94 2.90
CA GLY A 255 -17.12 18.23 2.54
C GLY A 255 -17.71 17.35 1.43
N ILE A 256 -17.09 16.20 1.15
CA ILE A 256 -17.53 15.24 0.12
C ILE A 256 -18.62 14.31 0.69
N GLY A 257 -18.46 13.91 1.96
CA GLY A 257 -19.26 12.87 2.61
C GLY A 257 -18.74 11.45 2.34
N ARG A 258 -19.11 10.49 3.20
CA ARG A 258 -18.81 9.05 3.05
C ARG A 258 -19.94 8.14 3.53
N SER A 259 -19.91 6.87 3.13
CA SER A 259 -20.73 5.81 3.71
C SER A 259 -19.89 4.90 4.59
N ASP A 260 -20.15 4.92 5.90
CA ASP A 260 -19.51 4.00 6.86
C ASP A 260 -19.88 2.53 6.60
N ALA A 261 -21.11 2.27 6.12
CA ALA A 261 -21.51 0.94 5.69
C ALA A 261 -20.65 0.43 4.51
N ASN A 262 -20.43 1.27 3.50
CA ASN A 262 -19.57 0.91 2.36
C ASN A 262 -18.11 0.76 2.78
N TRP A 263 -17.62 1.60 3.69
CA TRP A 263 -16.28 1.46 4.28
C TRP A 263 -16.09 0.09 4.93
N LYS A 264 -17.00 -0.30 5.83
CA LYS A 264 -16.95 -1.59 6.54
C LYS A 264 -17.10 -2.77 5.57
N ALA A 265 -17.93 -2.63 4.54
CA ALA A 265 -18.11 -3.62 3.48
C ALA A 265 -16.96 -3.65 2.46
N GLY A 266 -15.99 -2.73 2.55
CA GLY A 266 -14.85 -2.66 1.62
C GLY A 266 -15.24 -2.24 0.21
N ILE A 267 -16.34 -1.50 0.04
CA ILE A 267 -16.86 -1.09 -1.26
C ILE A 267 -16.20 0.23 -1.68
N VAL A 268 -15.55 0.21 -2.85
CA VAL A 268 -15.00 1.39 -3.51
C VAL A 268 -15.82 1.69 -4.77
N GLY A 269 -16.46 2.86 -4.77
CA GLY A 269 -17.34 3.33 -5.84
C GLY A 269 -16.60 3.87 -7.06
N TYR A 270 -17.13 4.93 -7.67
CA TYR A 270 -16.47 5.66 -8.74
C TYR A 270 -16.65 7.18 -8.52
N PRO A 271 -15.58 7.98 -8.64
CA PRO A 271 -15.65 9.43 -8.52
C PRO A 271 -16.27 10.03 -9.79
N GLU A 272 -17.59 10.21 -9.80
CA GLU A 272 -18.34 10.66 -10.98
C GLU A 272 -17.87 12.02 -11.51
N VAL A 273 -17.98 12.21 -12.83
CA VAL A 273 -17.69 13.51 -13.45
C VAL A 273 -18.74 14.52 -12.97
N GLY A 274 -18.30 15.71 -12.58
CA GLY A 274 -19.17 16.72 -11.97
C GLY A 274 -19.49 16.47 -10.49
N SER A 275 -18.78 15.56 -9.82
CA SER A 275 -18.93 15.31 -8.38
C SER A 275 -17.98 16.15 -7.54
N VAL A 276 -18.41 16.47 -6.31
CA VAL A 276 -17.57 17.15 -5.31
C VAL A 276 -16.31 16.33 -5.02
N ASP A 277 -16.43 15.00 -4.96
CA ASP A 277 -15.30 14.10 -4.77
C ASP A 277 -14.23 14.27 -5.87
N ARG A 278 -14.66 14.35 -7.13
CA ARG A 278 -13.74 14.49 -8.28
C ARG A 278 -12.92 15.77 -8.21
N VAL A 279 -13.49 16.85 -7.69
CA VAL A 279 -12.84 18.15 -7.53
C VAL A 279 -11.96 18.16 -6.28
N LYS A 280 -12.53 17.90 -5.11
CA LYS A 280 -11.84 18.01 -3.82
C LYS A 280 -10.72 17.02 -3.65
N SER A 281 -10.88 15.80 -4.14
CA SER A 281 -9.79 14.81 -4.09
C SER A 281 -8.63 15.14 -5.02
N LYS A 282 -8.85 15.88 -6.12
CA LYS A 282 -7.75 16.36 -6.97
C LYS A 282 -6.98 17.51 -6.32
N GLU A 283 -7.68 18.41 -5.61
CA GLU A 283 -7.05 19.47 -4.81
C GLU A 283 -6.18 18.87 -3.69
N ALA A 284 -6.64 17.78 -3.07
CA ALA A 284 -5.94 17.04 -2.03
C ALA A 284 -5.33 15.73 -2.56
N ALA A 285 -4.67 15.78 -3.71
CA ALA A 285 -4.21 14.62 -4.46
C ALA A 285 -3.42 13.61 -3.61
N ALA A 286 -3.78 12.33 -3.74
CA ALA A 286 -3.08 11.20 -3.13
C ALA A 286 -3.08 9.99 -4.07
N GLY A 287 -2.19 9.03 -3.81
CA GLY A 287 -2.14 7.74 -4.48
C GLY A 287 -2.44 6.60 -3.51
N HIS A 288 -2.87 5.45 -4.04
CA HIS A 288 -2.99 4.23 -3.26
C HIS A 288 -2.64 3.01 -4.09
N SER A 289 -2.04 1.99 -3.47
CA SER A 289 -1.71 0.73 -4.13
C SER A 289 -2.30 -0.46 -3.40
N ILE A 290 -2.91 -1.35 -4.17
CA ILE A 290 -3.60 -2.54 -3.68
C ILE A 290 -3.18 -3.77 -4.48
N LEU A 291 -3.40 -4.95 -3.91
CA LEU A 291 -3.16 -6.24 -4.57
C LEU A 291 -4.48 -6.81 -5.11
N ILE A 292 -4.68 -6.79 -6.41
CA ILE A 292 -5.83 -7.43 -7.06
C ILE A 292 -5.64 -8.94 -7.03
N VAL A 293 -6.64 -9.63 -6.50
CA VAL A 293 -6.66 -11.10 -6.36
C VAL A 293 -7.68 -11.78 -7.28
N GLY A 294 -8.58 -11.00 -7.89
CA GLY A 294 -9.60 -11.56 -8.75
C GLY A 294 -10.66 -10.56 -9.17
N TYR A 295 -11.71 -11.07 -9.82
CA TYR A 295 -12.78 -10.23 -10.34
C TYR A 295 -14.13 -10.95 -10.42
N ASP A 296 -15.21 -10.17 -10.46
CA ASP A 296 -16.56 -10.63 -10.78
C ASP A 296 -17.23 -9.60 -11.70
N GLU A 297 -17.55 -10.00 -12.93
CA GLU A 297 -18.18 -9.14 -13.94
C GLU A 297 -19.68 -8.96 -13.74
N ASN A 298 -20.31 -9.76 -12.89
CA ASN A 298 -21.74 -9.73 -12.66
C ASN A 298 -22.12 -9.03 -11.36
N LYS A 299 -21.16 -8.85 -10.44
CA LYS A 299 -21.38 -8.07 -9.22
C LYS A 299 -21.80 -6.65 -9.58
N VAL A 300 -22.88 -6.19 -8.94
CA VAL A 300 -23.34 -4.81 -9.04
C VAL A 300 -22.99 -4.08 -7.75
N VAL A 301 -22.43 -2.88 -7.90
CA VAL A 301 -22.14 -1.95 -6.82
C VAL A 301 -22.98 -0.70 -7.02
N GLU A 302 -23.75 -0.33 -6.01
CA GLU A 302 -24.52 0.91 -5.99
C GLU A 302 -23.89 1.90 -5.01
N THR A 303 -23.77 3.16 -5.43
CA THR A 303 -23.24 4.23 -4.59
C THR A 303 -24.03 5.50 -4.78
N GLU A 304 -24.18 6.27 -3.71
CA GLU A 304 -24.71 7.62 -3.74
C GLU A 304 -23.54 8.61 -3.75
N VAL A 305 -23.57 9.59 -4.66
CA VAL A 305 -22.49 10.55 -4.88
C VAL A 305 -23.05 11.98 -4.78
N LEU A 306 -22.34 12.85 -4.06
CA LEU A 306 -22.62 14.28 -3.99
C LEU A 306 -22.09 14.99 -5.24
N MET A 307 -23.00 15.61 -5.99
CA MET A 307 -22.70 16.36 -7.20
C MET A 307 -22.38 17.82 -6.88
N GLU A 308 -21.68 18.52 -7.77
CA GLU A 308 -21.31 19.93 -7.60
C GLU A 308 -22.53 20.88 -7.52
N ASP A 309 -23.67 20.49 -8.10
CA ASP A 309 -24.94 21.21 -7.99
C ASP A 309 -25.63 21.04 -6.60
N GLY A 310 -24.99 20.32 -5.67
CA GLY A 310 -25.49 20.05 -4.32
C GLY A 310 -26.45 18.86 -4.24
N THR A 311 -26.85 18.27 -5.37
CA THR A 311 -27.73 17.09 -5.37
C THR A 311 -26.96 15.82 -5.05
N LYS A 312 -27.64 14.83 -4.47
CA LYS A 312 -27.13 13.47 -4.32
C LYS A 312 -27.74 12.56 -5.37
N LYS A 313 -26.90 11.87 -6.14
CA LYS A 313 -27.34 10.96 -7.22
C LYS A 313 -26.87 9.53 -6.94
N LYS A 314 -27.72 8.55 -7.22
CA LYS A 314 -27.39 7.13 -7.13
C LYS A 314 -26.85 6.64 -8.46
N PHE A 315 -25.77 5.88 -8.41
CA PHE A 315 -25.12 5.27 -9.56
C PHE A 315 -24.97 3.77 -9.33
N SER A 316 -25.04 2.99 -10.41
CA SER A 316 -24.91 1.54 -10.39
C SER A 316 -23.84 1.11 -11.39
N TYR A 317 -22.90 0.28 -10.94
CA TYR A 317 -21.78 -0.22 -11.73
C TYR A 317 -21.76 -1.73 -11.72
N LYS A 318 -21.72 -2.31 -12.92
CA LYS A 318 -21.54 -3.74 -13.11
C LYS A 318 -20.05 -4.07 -13.26
N GLY A 319 -19.59 -5.06 -12.51
CA GLY A 319 -18.22 -5.55 -12.55
C GLY A 319 -17.33 -4.95 -11.46
N VAL A 320 -16.65 -5.81 -10.71
CA VAL A 320 -15.67 -5.42 -9.68
C VAL A 320 -14.39 -6.22 -9.78
N TYR A 321 -13.30 -5.63 -9.27
CA TYR A 321 -12.11 -6.36 -8.85
C TYR A 321 -12.13 -6.54 -7.34
N TYR A 322 -11.72 -7.72 -6.87
CA TYR A 322 -11.44 -7.97 -5.46
C TYR A 322 -9.96 -7.73 -5.18
N PHE A 323 -9.66 -7.16 -4.02
CA PHE A 323 -8.29 -6.82 -3.65
C PHE A 323 -7.99 -7.03 -2.17
N LYS A 324 -6.73 -7.36 -1.88
CA LYS A 324 -6.16 -7.31 -0.53
C LYS A 324 -5.63 -5.89 -0.27
N ASN A 325 -6.01 -5.30 0.86
CA ASN A 325 -5.54 -3.97 1.28
C ASN A 325 -4.42 -4.08 2.34
N SER A 326 -3.88 -2.93 2.76
CA SER A 326 -2.80 -2.81 3.75
C SER A 326 -3.17 -1.92 4.94
N TRP A 327 -4.46 -1.88 5.31
CA TRP A 327 -4.97 -1.07 6.43
C TRP A 327 -5.45 -1.93 7.62
N GLY A 328 -5.00 -3.19 7.69
CA GLY A 328 -5.45 -4.15 8.72
C GLY A 328 -6.88 -4.66 8.48
N ILE A 329 -7.46 -5.27 9.52
CA ILE A 329 -8.72 -6.03 9.43
C ILE A 329 -9.90 -5.42 10.21
N THR A 330 -9.66 -4.36 10.98
CA THR A 330 -10.65 -3.81 11.94
C THR A 330 -11.48 -2.66 11.38
N GLY A 331 -11.01 -2.02 10.31
CA GLY A 331 -11.62 -0.84 9.69
C GLY A 331 -12.24 -1.13 8.32
N PHE A 332 -11.56 -0.67 7.26
CA PHE A 332 -12.00 -0.87 5.88
C PHE A 332 -12.13 -2.37 5.56
N GLY A 333 -13.26 -2.75 4.97
CA GLY A 333 -13.44 -4.12 4.51
C GLY A 333 -13.56 -5.16 5.63
N LYS A 334 -13.75 -4.76 6.88
CA LYS A 334 -13.89 -5.70 8.02
C LYS A 334 -15.05 -6.69 7.86
N SER A 335 -16.07 -6.32 7.10
CA SER A 335 -17.27 -7.13 6.86
C SER A 335 -17.49 -7.43 5.37
N ILE A 336 -16.44 -7.35 4.55
CA ILE A 336 -16.57 -7.70 3.13
C ILE A 336 -16.93 -9.18 2.98
N ASN A 337 -17.94 -9.45 2.17
CA ASN A 337 -18.34 -10.78 1.77
C ASN A 337 -17.89 -11.03 0.32
N ILE A 338 -17.06 -12.06 0.13
CA ILE A 338 -16.57 -12.51 -1.17
C ILE A 338 -17.01 -13.97 -1.33
N LYS A 339 -17.96 -14.23 -2.25
CA LYS A 339 -18.53 -15.57 -2.48
C LYS A 339 -18.99 -16.25 -1.18
N ASP A 340 -19.80 -15.55 -0.39
CA ASP A 340 -20.39 -16.02 0.87
C ASP A 340 -19.41 -16.19 2.04
N GLU A 341 -18.13 -15.82 1.85
CA GLU A 341 -17.13 -15.82 2.92
C GLU A 341 -16.76 -14.40 3.35
N ILE A 342 -16.66 -14.18 4.66
CA ILE A 342 -16.14 -12.93 5.21
C ILE A 342 -14.61 -12.94 5.12
N LYS A 343 -14.03 -11.95 4.43
CA LYS A 343 -12.58 -11.82 4.22
C LYS A 343 -12.07 -10.46 4.74
N PRO A 344 -11.92 -10.26 6.06
CA PRO A 344 -11.58 -8.95 6.64
C PRO A 344 -10.31 -8.35 6.04
N GLY A 345 -10.33 -7.04 5.79
CA GLY A 345 -9.19 -6.29 5.22
C GLY A 345 -9.05 -6.41 3.70
N TYR A 346 -9.96 -7.14 3.04
CA TYR A 346 -10.13 -7.11 1.59
C TYR A 346 -11.13 -6.03 1.17
N GLY A 347 -11.15 -5.70 -0.11
CA GLY A 347 -12.08 -4.76 -0.71
C GLY A 347 -12.58 -5.21 -2.07
N MET A 348 -13.57 -4.49 -2.58
CA MET A 348 -13.98 -4.53 -3.97
C MET A 348 -13.98 -3.12 -4.55
N ILE A 349 -13.51 -2.99 -5.79
CA ILE A 349 -13.48 -1.73 -6.53
C ILE A 349 -14.17 -1.89 -7.87
N THR A 350 -14.99 -0.92 -8.25
CA THR A 350 -15.66 -0.94 -9.56
C THR A 350 -14.63 -1.06 -10.68
N MET A 351 -14.91 -1.92 -11.67
CA MET A 351 -14.03 -2.05 -12.83
C MET A 351 -13.85 -0.73 -13.58
N LYS A 352 -14.91 0.10 -13.63
CA LYS A 352 -14.87 1.44 -14.22
C LYS A 352 -13.76 2.30 -13.59
N TYR A 353 -13.73 2.41 -12.26
CA TYR A 353 -12.69 3.18 -11.58
C TYR A 353 -11.31 2.59 -11.81
N ALA A 354 -11.16 1.27 -11.67
CA ALA A 354 -9.90 0.59 -11.87
C ALA A 354 -9.34 0.74 -13.29
N HIS A 355 -10.20 0.76 -14.32
CA HIS A 355 -9.76 0.89 -15.71
C HIS A 355 -9.42 2.34 -16.08
N GLU A 356 -10.21 3.31 -15.62
CA GLU A 356 -10.02 4.72 -15.96
C GLU A 356 -8.90 5.40 -15.15
N MET A 357 -8.56 4.88 -13.98
CA MET A 357 -7.62 5.55 -13.07
C MET A 357 -6.55 4.64 -12.47
N GLY A 358 -6.67 3.33 -12.68
CA GLY A 358 -5.70 2.35 -12.22
C GLY A 358 -4.59 2.10 -13.22
N SER A 359 -3.45 1.67 -12.69
CA SER A 359 -2.30 1.16 -13.43
C SER A 359 -1.90 -0.18 -12.86
N PHE A 360 -1.92 -1.21 -13.71
CA PHE A 360 -1.74 -2.59 -13.29
C PHE A 360 -0.32 -3.07 -13.59
N TYR A 361 0.26 -3.81 -12.63
CA TYR A 361 1.62 -4.33 -12.74
C TYR A 361 1.67 -5.78 -12.28
N GLN A 362 2.52 -6.55 -12.93
CA GLN A 362 2.86 -7.91 -12.51
C GLN A 362 4.37 -8.08 -12.40
N MET A 363 4.79 -8.99 -11.53
CA MET A 363 6.12 -9.60 -11.61
C MET A 363 6.22 -10.41 -12.90
N SER A 364 7.32 -10.25 -13.64
CA SER A 364 7.50 -10.94 -14.91
C SER A 364 7.57 -12.45 -14.70
N HIS A 365 7.24 -13.24 -15.73
CA HIS A 365 7.32 -14.70 -15.63
C HIS A 365 8.74 -15.18 -15.31
N SER A 366 9.76 -14.46 -15.80
CA SER A 366 11.17 -14.74 -15.53
C SER A 366 11.68 -14.19 -14.19
N PHE A 367 10.83 -13.61 -13.34
CA PHE A 367 11.23 -13.02 -12.07
C PHE A 367 11.80 -14.06 -11.10
N PHE A 368 11.14 -15.22 -11.04
CA PHE A 368 11.51 -16.34 -10.18
C PHE A 368 12.37 -17.35 -10.97
N LYS A 369 13.22 -18.11 -10.26
CA LYS A 369 14.04 -19.17 -10.87
C LYS A 369 13.26 -20.26 -11.59
#